data_AF-A0A2V8TMB7-F1
#
_entry.id   AF-A0A2V8TMB7-F1
#
_cell.length_a   1.000
_cell.length_b   1.000
_cell.length_c   1.000
_cell.angle_alpha   90.00
_cell.angle_beta   90.00
_cell.angle_gamma   90.00
#
_symmetry.space_group_name_H-M   'P 1'
#
loop_
_entity.id
_entity.type
_entity.pdbx_description
1 polymer ?
#
loop_
_entity_poly.entity_id
_entity_poly.type
_entity_poly.pdbx_seq_one_letter_code
_entity_poly.pdbx_strand_id
1 'polypeptide(L)'
;ETAWDNVIYDSPALGYVVATHMSLRSHIDRSVWTFYWALADRPPSEMRTLLLEKEWSYWRDAILHDLSRAHRDIRSAVSRIDVMRIGHAMARPAPGFLGSETRRHFASLNGPVLYANSDLSGFSIFEEAQYRGVVAAERALRDVGRG
;
A
#
# COMPACT_ATOMS: atom_id res chain seq x y z
N GLU A 1 -21.57 -11.73 -7.84
CA GLU A 1 -20.75 -10.57 -8.24
C GLU A 1 -19.70 -10.35 -7.15
N THR A 2 -18.43 -10.16 -7.49
CA THR A 2 -17.38 -9.87 -6.49
C THR A 2 -17.55 -8.45 -5.97
N ALA A 3 -17.36 -8.25 -4.67
CA ALA A 3 -17.30 -6.92 -4.10
C ALA A 3 -16.10 -6.15 -4.68
N TRP A 4 -16.09 -4.83 -4.55
CA TRP A 4 -14.91 -4.05 -4.93
C TRP A 4 -13.67 -4.47 -4.13
N ASP A 5 -13.81 -4.62 -2.81
CA ASP A 5 -12.75 -5.08 -1.89
C ASP A 5 -13.13 -6.44 -1.29
N ASN A 6 -12.18 -7.37 -1.26
CA ASN A 6 -12.41 -8.77 -0.93
C ASN A 6 -11.30 -9.31 -0.03
N VAL A 7 -11.69 -9.80 1.15
CA VAL A 7 -10.80 -10.46 2.10
C VAL A 7 -11.22 -11.92 2.25
N ILE A 8 -10.26 -12.84 2.09
CA ILE A 8 -10.50 -14.27 2.28
C ILE A 8 -10.27 -14.59 3.76
N TYR A 9 -11.24 -15.22 4.40
CA TYR A 9 -11.11 -15.65 5.78
C TYR A 9 -9.92 -16.60 5.97
N ASP A 10 -9.11 -16.33 6.99
CA ASP A 10 -7.92 -17.11 7.34
C ASP A 10 -6.91 -17.25 6.19
N SER A 11 -6.80 -16.19 5.38
CA SER A 11 -5.75 -16.04 4.37
C SER A 11 -4.53 -15.30 4.95
N PRO A 12 -3.29 -15.65 4.54
CA PRO A 12 -2.09 -14.88 4.86
C PRO A 12 -1.99 -13.54 4.08
N ALA A 13 -2.91 -13.28 3.16
CA ALA A 13 -2.95 -12.08 2.34
C ALA A 13 -3.86 -11.00 2.92
N LEU A 14 -3.67 -9.76 2.49
CA LEU A 14 -4.59 -8.66 2.82
C LEU A 14 -5.88 -8.73 2.00
N GLY A 15 -5.89 -9.50 0.91
CA GLY A 15 -7.02 -9.64 0.00
C GLY A 15 -6.72 -9.10 -1.39
N TYR A 16 -7.78 -8.83 -2.14
CA TYR A 16 -7.69 -8.27 -3.48
C TYR A 16 -8.85 -7.32 -3.78
N VAL A 17 -8.55 -6.34 -4.63
CA VAL A 17 -9.56 -5.42 -5.16
C VAL A 17 -9.83 -5.69 -6.63
N VAL A 18 -11.08 -5.46 -7.05
CA VAL A 18 -11.47 -5.46 -8.46
C VAL A 18 -11.06 -4.11 -9.06
N ALA A 19 -9.91 -4.06 -9.73
CA ALA A 19 -9.33 -2.83 -10.26
C ALA A 19 -10.19 -2.20 -11.37
N THR A 20 -11.07 -2.98 -12.02
CA THR A 20 -11.99 -2.50 -13.05
C THR A 20 -13.33 -1.99 -12.51
N HIS A 21 -13.53 -1.94 -11.19
CA HIS A 21 -14.82 -1.55 -10.59
C HIS A 21 -15.31 -0.14 -10.96
N MET A 22 -14.39 0.79 -11.27
CA MET A 22 -14.72 2.15 -11.73
C MET A 22 -14.86 2.27 -13.26
N SER A 23 -14.87 1.15 -14.00
CA SER A 23 -15.06 1.22 -15.45
C SER A 23 -16.46 1.71 -15.79
N LEU A 24 -16.56 2.67 -16.71
CA LEU A 24 -17.83 3.19 -17.22
C LEU A 24 -18.45 2.30 -18.32
N ARG A 25 -17.81 1.17 -18.66
CA ARG A 25 -18.32 0.24 -19.67
C ARG A 25 -19.52 -0.52 -19.11
N SER A 26 -20.57 -0.63 -19.92
CA SER A 26 -21.78 -1.41 -19.58
C SER A 26 -21.53 -2.92 -19.54
N HIS A 27 -20.46 -3.40 -20.19
CA HIS A 27 -20.04 -4.79 -20.17
C HIS A 27 -18.52 -4.90 -20.00
N ILE A 28 -18.08 -5.82 -19.14
CA ILE A 28 -16.67 -6.09 -18.87
C ILE A 28 -16.44 -7.59 -18.99
N ASP A 29 -15.91 -8.05 -20.13
CA ASP A 29 -15.66 -9.48 -20.38
C ASP A 29 -14.52 -10.04 -19.52
N ARG A 30 -13.53 -9.21 -19.19
CA ARG A 30 -12.37 -9.56 -18.38
C ARG A 30 -12.07 -8.46 -17.38
N SER A 31 -11.79 -8.86 -16.15
CA SER A 31 -11.41 -7.96 -15.08
C SER A 31 -9.92 -8.05 -14.78
N VAL A 32 -9.41 -7.05 -14.06
CA VAL A 32 -8.09 -7.04 -13.47
C VAL A 32 -8.28 -6.99 -11.96
N TRP A 33 -7.62 -7.89 -11.25
CA TRP A 33 -7.58 -7.89 -9.79
C TRP A 33 -6.21 -7.41 -9.31
N THR A 34 -6.18 -6.57 -8.30
CA THR A 34 -4.95 -6.20 -7.59
C THR A 34 -4.95 -6.93 -6.26
N PHE A 35 -4.02 -7.87 -6.11
CA PHE A 35 -3.89 -8.73 -4.93
C PHE A 35 -2.71 -8.26 -4.08
N TYR A 36 -2.89 -8.25 -2.75
CA TYR A 36 -1.89 -7.77 -1.80
C TYR A 36 -1.46 -8.89 -0.83
N TRP A 37 -0.20 -9.33 -0.94
CA TRP A 37 0.39 -10.28 0.01
C TRP A 37 1.07 -9.53 1.17
N ALA A 38 0.69 -9.82 2.41
CA ALA A 38 1.14 -9.07 3.59
C ALA A 38 2.60 -9.36 4.00
N LEU A 39 3.01 -10.64 3.89
CA LEU A 39 4.29 -11.15 4.38
C LEU A 39 4.52 -10.81 5.86
N ALA A 40 3.49 -11.01 6.68
CA ALA A 40 3.48 -10.64 8.09
C ALA A 40 3.64 -11.84 9.05
N ASP A 41 3.79 -13.06 8.52
CA ASP A 41 3.73 -14.31 9.30
C ASP A 41 5.01 -14.58 10.11
N ARG A 42 6.10 -13.89 9.77
CA ARG A 42 7.46 -14.09 10.32
C ARG A 42 8.19 -12.76 10.46
N PRO A 43 9.34 -12.72 11.17
CA PRO A 43 10.13 -11.50 11.33
C PRO A 43 10.40 -10.79 9.99
N PRO A 44 10.39 -9.43 9.95
CA PRO A 44 10.56 -8.68 8.70
C PRO A 44 11.83 -8.99 7.91
N SER A 45 12.92 -9.36 8.60
CA SER A 45 14.17 -9.80 7.97
C SER A 45 13.97 -11.09 7.15
N GLU A 46 13.35 -12.11 7.74
CA GLU A 46 13.06 -13.38 7.08
C GLU A 46 12.09 -13.22 5.91
N MET A 47 11.06 -12.40 6.09
CA MET A 47 10.07 -12.12 5.06
C MET A 47 10.65 -11.32 3.89
N ARG A 48 11.59 -10.41 4.15
CA ARG A 48 12.35 -9.73 3.11
C ARG A 48 13.24 -10.72 2.35
N THR A 49 13.94 -11.61 3.04
CA THR A 49 14.75 -12.66 2.39
C THR A 49 13.89 -13.52 1.48
N LEU A 50 12.74 -14.01 1.97
CA LEU A 50 11.79 -14.77 1.17
C LEU A 50 11.32 -14.01 -0.08
N LEU A 51 10.96 -12.73 0.05
CA LEU A 51 10.51 -11.90 -1.07
C LEU A 51 11.57 -11.76 -2.17
N LEU A 52 12.83 -11.62 -1.78
CA LEU A 52 13.95 -11.40 -2.70
C LEU A 52 14.43 -12.70 -3.35
N GLU A 53 14.44 -13.80 -2.62
CA GLU A 53 14.94 -15.10 -3.10
C GLU A 53 13.94 -15.84 -4.00
N LYS A 54 12.64 -15.66 -3.78
CA LYS A 54 11.63 -16.43 -4.51
C LYS A 54 11.33 -15.84 -5.88
N GLU A 55 11.46 -16.70 -6.88
CA GLU A 55 11.13 -16.42 -8.28
C GLU A 55 9.63 -16.16 -8.48
N TRP A 56 9.29 -15.58 -9.64
CA TRP A 56 7.91 -15.26 -10.01
C TRP A 56 6.95 -16.45 -9.92
N SER A 57 7.39 -17.65 -10.31
CA SER A 57 6.55 -18.87 -10.32
C SER A 57 6.08 -19.25 -8.92
N TYR A 58 6.93 -19.09 -7.90
CA TYR A 58 6.56 -19.31 -6.51
C TYR A 58 5.41 -18.39 -6.09
N TRP A 59 5.52 -17.09 -6.39
CA TRP A 59 4.49 -16.11 -6.05
C TRP A 59 3.19 -16.35 -6.83
N ARG A 60 3.29 -16.65 -8.13
CA ARG A 60 2.14 -17.04 -8.95
C ARG A 60 1.36 -18.20 -8.30
N ASP A 61 2.07 -19.26 -7.91
CA ASP A 61 1.43 -20.47 -7.38
C ASP A 61 0.85 -20.25 -5.99
N ALA A 62 1.53 -19.49 -5.14
CA ALA A 62 1.05 -19.09 -3.81
C ALA A 62 -0.22 -18.24 -3.90
N ILE A 63 -0.24 -17.22 -4.77
CA ILE A 63 -1.40 -16.34 -4.99
C ILE A 63 -2.59 -17.15 -5.52
N LEU A 64 -2.39 -17.98 -6.55
CA LEU A 64 -3.45 -18.81 -7.10
C LEU A 64 -3.95 -19.86 -6.11
N HIS A 65 -3.08 -20.36 -5.23
CA HIS A 65 -3.48 -21.28 -4.17
C HIS A 65 -4.41 -20.57 -3.18
N ASP A 66 -4.03 -19.39 -2.70
CA ASP A 66 -4.85 -18.63 -1.77
C ASP A 66 -6.20 -18.23 -2.37
N LEU A 67 -6.18 -17.66 -3.58
CA LEU A 67 -7.41 -17.28 -4.30
C LEU A 67 -8.33 -18.48 -4.55
N SER A 68 -7.78 -19.68 -4.76
CA SER A 68 -8.59 -20.88 -5.03
C SER A 68 -9.48 -21.31 -3.86
N ARG A 69 -9.22 -20.82 -2.65
CA ARG A 69 -10.07 -21.03 -1.46
C ARG A 69 -11.47 -20.45 -1.65
N ALA A 70 -11.56 -19.29 -2.31
CA ALA A 70 -12.82 -18.62 -2.63
C ALA A 70 -13.25 -18.83 -4.09
N HIS A 71 -12.30 -18.99 -5.01
CA HIS A 71 -12.53 -19.03 -6.47
C HIS A 71 -11.95 -20.32 -7.07
N ARG A 72 -12.73 -21.42 -7.04
CA ARG A 72 -12.22 -22.76 -7.39
C ARG A 72 -11.67 -22.89 -8.81
N ASP A 73 -12.18 -22.09 -9.74
CA ASP A 73 -11.82 -22.07 -11.16
C ASP A 73 -10.76 -21.00 -11.52
N ILE A 74 -10.20 -20.29 -10.52
CA ILE A 74 -9.29 -19.16 -10.75
C ILE A 74 -8.08 -19.53 -11.61
N ARG A 75 -7.57 -20.76 -11.47
CA ARG A 75 -6.40 -21.24 -12.23
C ARG A 75 -6.66 -21.33 -13.73
N SER A 76 -7.89 -21.66 -14.14
CA SER A 76 -8.30 -21.66 -15.54
C SER A 76 -8.75 -20.29 -16.03
N ALA A 77 -9.24 -19.43 -15.14
CA ALA A 77 -9.74 -18.11 -15.49
C ALA A 77 -8.61 -17.09 -15.71
N VAL A 78 -7.50 -17.19 -14.97
CA VAL A 78 -6.41 -16.23 -15.02
C VAL A 78 -5.55 -16.43 -16.27
N SER A 79 -5.48 -15.39 -17.11
CA SER A 79 -4.64 -15.39 -18.31
C SER A 79 -3.28 -14.73 -18.14
N ARG A 80 -3.07 -13.94 -17.07
CA ARG A 80 -1.83 -13.20 -16.83
C ARG A 80 -1.67 -12.85 -15.36
N ILE A 81 -0.43 -12.93 -14.85
CA ILE A 81 -0.04 -12.48 -13.51
C ILE A 81 1.28 -11.71 -13.62
N ASP A 82 1.26 -10.46 -13.18
CA ASP A 82 2.46 -9.65 -12.96
C ASP A 82 2.66 -9.46 -11.45
N VAL A 83 3.90 -9.57 -10.99
CA VAL A 83 4.24 -9.45 -9.56
C VAL A 83 5.17 -8.26 -9.36
N MET A 84 4.75 -7.35 -8.48
CA MET A 84 5.58 -6.24 -8.02
C MET A 84 6.03 -6.50 -6.58
N ARG A 85 7.34 -6.39 -6.33
CA ARG A 85 7.92 -6.51 -4.98
C ARG A 85 8.07 -5.13 -4.38
N ILE A 86 7.42 -4.86 -3.24
CA ILE A 86 7.43 -3.54 -2.59
C ILE A 86 8.06 -3.68 -1.20
N GLY A 87 9.22 -3.06 -0.99
CA GLY A 87 10.01 -3.21 0.25
C GLY A 87 9.45 -2.45 1.46
N HIS A 88 8.78 -1.31 1.22
CA HIS A 88 8.02 -0.57 2.23
C HIS A 88 7.16 0.49 1.54
N ALA A 89 5.83 0.38 1.59
CA ALA A 89 4.94 1.35 0.94
C ALA A 89 4.61 2.55 1.84
N MET A 90 4.49 2.33 3.16
CA MET A 90 3.98 3.31 4.14
C MET A 90 4.47 2.97 5.54
N ALA A 91 4.59 3.98 6.41
CA ALA A 91 4.88 3.79 7.83
C ALA A 91 3.90 2.77 8.45
N ARG A 92 4.42 1.94 9.37
CA ARG A 92 3.59 1.02 10.17
C ARG A 92 3.30 1.66 11.52
N PRO A 93 2.15 2.34 11.71
CA PRO A 93 1.85 2.99 12.97
C PRO A 93 1.66 1.95 14.07
N ALA A 94 2.33 2.17 15.21
CA ALA A 94 2.05 1.44 16.45
C ALA A 94 0.98 2.18 17.26
N PRO A 95 0.30 1.52 18.21
CA PRO A 95 -0.52 2.22 19.20
C PRO A 95 0.22 3.40 19.82
N GLY A 96 -0.42 4.57 19.85
CA GLY A 96 0.19 5.83 20.30
C GLY A 96 0.82 6.68 19.20
N PHE A 97 0.91 6.21 17.95
CA PHE A 97 1.53 6.95 16.84
C PHE A 97 0.92 8.34 16.61
N LEU A 98 -0.42 8.46 16.60
CA LEU A 98 -1.09 9.76 16.44
C LEU A 98 -0.73 10.74 17.57
N GLY A 99 -0.55 10.23 18.79
CA GLY A 99 -0.16 11.01 19.97
C GLY A 99 1.35 11.22 20.13
N SER A 100 2.17 10.71 19.21
CA SER A 100 3.64 10.72 19.31
C SER A 100 4.21 12.14 19.36
N GLU A 101 5.02 12.41 20.39
CA GLU A 101 5.79 13.65 20.49
C GLU A 101 6.83 13.76 19.38
N THR A 102 7.48 12.66 19.00
CA THR A 102 8.43 12.62 17.89
C THR A 102 7.76 13.08 16.59
N ARG A 103 6.57 12.57 16.26
CA ARG A 103 5.82 13.00 15.07
C ARG A 103 5.51 14.50 15.13
N ARG A 104 4.98 14.98 16.27
CA ARG A 104 4.67 16.41 16.46
C ARG A 104 5.91 17.29 16.32
N HIS A 105 7.03 16.84 16.88
CA HIS A 105 8.32 17.51 16.75
C HIS A 105 8.70 17.67 15.27
N PHE A 106 8.75 16.57 14.50
CA PHE A 106 9.05 16.64 13.07
C PHE A 106 8.08 17.53 12.27
N ALA A 107 6.79 17.52 12.61
CA ALA A 107 5.79 18.40 11.96
C ALA A 107 5.98 19.90 12.29
N SER A 108 6.61 20.21 13.42
CA SER A 108 6.88 21.57 13.91
C SER A 108 8.26 22.12 13.55
N LEU A 109 9.17 21.28 13.05
CA LEU A 109 10.52 21.72 12.69
C LEU A 109 10.46 22.83 11.63
N ASN A 110 11.21 23.89 11.89
CA ASN A 110 11.39 25.02 10.99
C ASN A 110 12.90 25.24 10.84
N GLY A 111 13.40 25.03 9.62
CA GLY A 111 14.82 25.11 9.29
C GLY A 111 15.00 25.07 7.77
N PRO A 112 16.25 25.04 7.28
CA PRO A 112 16.54 25.04 5.84
C PRO A 112 16.04 23.78 5.11
N VAL A 113 15.67 22.74 5.85
CA VAL A 113 15.08 21.49 5.33
C VAL A 113 13.69 21.34 5.92
N LEU A 114 12.69 21.21 5.06
CA LEU A 114 11.29 21.05 5.43
C LEU A 114 10.80 19.63 5.11
N TYR A 115 10.08 19.03 6.06
CA TYR A 115 9.44 17.74 5.89
C TYR A 115 8.01 17.90 5.35
N ALA A 116 7.62 17.04 4.41
CA ALA A 116 6.36 17.17 3.67
C ALA A 116 5.62 15.85 3.43
N ASN A 117 5.99 14.76 4.10
CA ASN A 117 5.32 13.47 3.94
C ASN A 117 4.05 13.36 4.81
N SER A 118 3.17 12.41 4.47
CA SER A 118 1.91 12.18 5.16
C SER A 118 2.05 11.54 6.55
N ASP A 119 3.20 10.95 6.89
CA ASP A 119 3.48 10.43 8.24
C ASP A 119 3.46 11.55 9.28
N LEU A 120 3.77 12.79 8.87
CA LEU A 120 3.63 13.98 9.72
C LEU A 120 2.19 14.23 10.14
N SER A 121 1.21 13.87 9.31
CA SER A 121 -0.21 13.96 9.63
C SER A 121 -0.73 12.76 10.40
N GLY A 122 -0.04 11.63 10.29
CA GLY A 122 -0.40 10.40 10.98
C GLY A 122 -1.28 9.46 10.16
N PHE A 123 -1.67 9.86 8.95
CA PHE A 123 -2.46 9.07 8.01
C PHE A 123 -1.77 9.04 6.66
N SER A 124 -1.52 7.84 6.14
CA SER A 124 -0.88 7.67 4.84
C SER A 124 -1.92 7.76 3.71
N ILE A 125 -2.48 8.95 3.50
CA ILE A 125 -3.43 9.25 2.41
C ILE A 125 -2.91 10.40 1.54
N PHE A 126 -3.45 10.51 0.32
CA PHE A 126 -2.99 11.52 -0.65
C PHE A 126 -3.28 12.94 -0.19
N GLU A 127 -4.42 13.16 0.44
CA GLU A 127 -4.87 14.44 0.97
C GLU A 127 -3.88 14.99 1.99
N GLU A 128 -3.38 14.13 2.88
CA GLU A 128 -2.40 14.51 3.89
C GLU A 128 -1.01 14.71 3.29
N ALA A 129 -0.62 13.90 2.29
CA ALA A 129 0.64 14.13 1.57
C ALA A 129 0.62 15.48 0.84
N GLN A 130 -0.48 15.80 0.17
CA GLN A 130 -0.68 17.07 -0.51
C GLN A 130 -0.67 18.23 0.49
N TYR A 131 -1.46 18.13 1.58
CA TYR A 131 -1.53 19.15 2.61
C TYR A 131 -0.15 19.48 3.18
N ARG A 132 0.64 18.46 3.53
CA ARG A 132 2.01 18.63 4.04
C ARG A 132 2.95 19.24 3.00
N GLY A 133 2.79 18.89 1.73
CA GLY A 133 3.47 19.53 0.61
C GLY A 133 3.19 21.04 0.52
N VAL A 134 1.91 21.44 0.57
CA VAL A 134 1.50 22.84 0.53
C VAL A 134 2.06 23.61 1.73
N VAL A 135 1.92 23.08 2.95
CA VAL A 135 2.45 23.71 4.16
C VAL A 135 3.97 23.93 4.09
N ALA A 136 4.71 22.95 3.57
CA ALA A 136 6.16 23.09 3.37
C ALA A 136 6.48 24.18 2.33
N ALA A 137 5.78 24.21 1.20
CA ALA A 137 5.98 25.25 0.18
C ALA A 137 5.71 26.66 0.72
N GLU A 138 4.65 26.85 1.50
CA GLU A 138 4.35 28.15 2.13
C GLU A 138 5.42 28.59 3.14
N ARG A 139 5.99 27.64 3.91
CA ARG A 139 7.10 27.93 4.82
C ARG A 139 8.34 28.37 4.04
N ALA A 140 8.71 27.63 2.98
CA ALA A 140 9.83 27.98 2.13
C ALA A 140 9.69 29.37 1.51
N LEU A 141 8.49 29.72 1.02
CA LEU A 141 8.21 31.04 0.46
C LEU A 141 8.37 32.16 1.49
N ARG A 142 7.93 31.95 2.74
CA ARG A 142 8.13 32.93 3.82
C ARG A 142 9.59 33.11 4.18
N ASP A 143 10.37 32.04 4.19
CA ASP A 143 11.78 32.10 4.56
C ASP A 143 12.62 32.75 3.45
N VAL A 144 12.36 32.42 2.18
CA VAL A 144 13.02 33.06 1.03
C VAL A 144 12.60 34.53 0.87
N GLY A 145 11.31 34.85 1.09
CA GLY A 145 10.81 36.22 0.96
C GLY A 145 11.20 37.16 2.11
N ARG A 146 11.84 36.65 3.16
CA ARG A 146 12.42 37.44 4.26
C ARG A 146 13.91 37.76 4.06
N GLY A 147 14.54 37.19 3.02
CA GLY A 147 15.92 37.46 2.61
C GLY A 147 16.06 38.66 1.70
#